data_AF-U2J061-F1
#
_entry.id   AF-U2J061-F1
#
_cell.length_a   1.000
_cell.length_b   1.000
_cell.length_c   1.000
_cell.angle_alpha   90.00
_cell.angle_beta   90.00
_cell.angle_gamma   90.00
#
_symmetry.space_group_name_H-M   'P 1'
#
loop_
_entity.id
_entity.type
_entity.pdbx_description
1 polymer ?
#
loop_
_entity_poly.entity_id
_entity_poly.type
_entity_poly.pdbx_seq_one_letter_code
_entity_poly.pdbx_strand_id
1 'polypeptide(L)'
;MKNLSPDFKLDFERVLNKYNPRDYSESGGLSELDVVKAYYILSDYFHKEGEQMCFGIKNFNLLASAVARQEVAFDGHRKWTDEFDLMATLVYGLVKNHAFEDGNKRTALLALLLFLDKKGYRIVKPKTELENLIVRIAANELSDYGSYRFSQGDKTEDDYKIEFISERIRKSAKKKDKRIYQLTYKELDKRLRNFDICLCNPKKGFINVCKIEPVEEEETSFFKKLFSKKSGEKEERKKYLAQISFRGWTKKVDLGTIRNVLSKAELTEGTGVDSGVFFHDDEPEHELIKEYRDPLIRLKDK
;
A
#
# COMPACT_ATOMS: atom_id res chain seq x y z
N MET A 1 -14.08 5.69 -1.03
CA MET A 1 -15.49 5.30 -1.25
C MET A 1 -16.22 6.07 -2.36
N LYS A 2 -15.83 7.32 -2.70
CA LYS A 2 -16.48 8.09 -3.78
C LYS A 2 -16.35 7.47 -5.19
N ASN A 3 -15.35 6.62 -5.40
CA ASN A 3 -15.00 6.04 -6.70
C ASN A 3 -15.51 4.59 -6.90
N LEU A 4 -16.30 4.08 -5.96
CA LEU A 4 -16.95 2.78 -6.13
C LEU A 4 -17.99 2.84 -7.25
N SER A 5 -18.17 1.73 -7.97
CA SER A 5 -19.31 1.61 -8.89
C SER A 5 -20.64 1.73 -8.14
N PRO A 6 -21.72 2.15 -8.83
CA PRO A 6 -23.01 2.45 -8.18
C PRO A 6 -23.53 1.33 -7.27
N ASP A 7 -23.51 0.07 -7.74
CA ASP A 7 -24.06 -1.07 -6.99
C ASP A 7 -23.28 -1.33 -5.69
N PHE A 8 -21.95 -1.28 -5.75
CA PHE A 8 -21.08 -1.43 -4.57
C PHE A 8 -21.26 -0.29 -3.58
N LYS A 9 -21.46 0.93 -4.09
CA LYS A 9 -21.69 2.10 -3.25
C LYS A 9 -23.03 1.99 -2.50
N LEU A 10 -24.10 1.61 -3.20
CA LEU A 10 -25.42 1.41 -2.61
C LEU A 10 -25.39 0.31 -1.53
N ASP A 11 -24.74 -0.80 -1.81
CA ASP A 11 -24.65 -1.90 -0.85
C ASP A 11 -23.75 -1.53 0.35
N PHE A 12 -22.66 -0.80 0.13
CA PHE A 12 -21.82 -0.26 1.20
C PHE A 12 -22.61 0.68 2.12
N GLU A 13 -23.39 1.61 1.57
CA GLU A 13 -24.24 2.52 2.35
C GLU A 13 -25.32 1.74 3.14
N ARG A 14 -25.90 0.71 2.54
CA ARG A 14 -26.82 -0.21 3.23
C ARG A 14 -26.13 -0.92 4.41
N VAL A 15 -24.90 -1.41 4.21
CA VAL A 15 -24.12 -2.04 5.28
C VAL A 15 -23.79 -1.05 6.39
N LEU A 16 -23.38 0.18 6.08
CA LEU A 16 -23.12 1.19 7.11
C LEU A 16 -24.34 1.43 7.99
N ASN A 17 -25.54 1.54 7.39
CA ASN A 17 -26.76 1.76 8.14
C ASN A 17 -27.21 0.54 8.97
N LYS A 18 -27.02 -0.67 8.44
CA LYS A 18 -27.50 -1.90 9.09
C LYS A 18 -26.53 -2.45 10.14
N TYR A 19 -25.24 -2.44 9.84
CA TYR A 19 -24.20 -3.00 10.70
C TYR A 19 -23.61 -1.95 11.65
N ASN A 20 -23.55 -0.68 11.23
CA ASN A 20 -22.90 0.41 11.96
C ASN A 20 -21.48 0.02 12.43
N PRO A 21 -20.56 -0.30 11.48
CA PRO A 21 -19.23 -0.81 11.82
C PRO A 21 -18.47 0.19 12.67
N ARG A 22 -17.77 -0.31 13.67
CA ARG A 22 -16.88 0.50 14.51
C ARG A 22 -15.77 1.14 13.67
N ASP A 23 -15.52 2.43 13.87
CA ASP A 23 -14.56 3.23 13.09
C ASP A 23 -13.23 3.51 13.81
N TYR A 24 -13.05 2.94 15.00
CA TYR A 24 -11.82 3.02 15.79
C TYR A 24 -11.33 1.62 16.18
N SER A 25 -10.05 1.55 16.55
CA SER A 25 -9.44 0.37 17.17
C SER A 25 -8.73 0.78 18.45
N GLU A 26 -8.98 0.06 19.53
CA GLU A 26 -8.36 0.30 20.83
C GLU A 26 -6.88 -0.14 20.82
N SER A 27 -6.56 -1.20 20.07
CA SER A 27 -5.19 -1.73 19.96
C SER A 27 -4.30 -0.95 18.99
N GLY A 28 -4.81 0.11 18.37
CA GLY A 28 -4.13 0.81 17.28
C GLY A 28 -4.09 -0.01 15.99
N GLY A 29 -4.96 -1.01 15.89
CA GLY A 29 -5.12 -1.90 14.74
C GLY A 29 -6.06 -1.34 13.67
N LEU A 30 -6.54 -2.20 12.78
CA LEU A 30 -7.59 -1.83 11.83
C LEU A 30 -8.97 -1.92 12.48
N SER A 31 -9.80 -0.91 12.24
CA SER A 31 -11.19 -0.89 12.68
C SER A 31 -12.07 -1.80 11.79
N GLU A 32 -13.29 -2.07 12.23
CA GLU A 32 -14.27 -2.79 11.42
C GLU A 32 -14.56 -2.02 10.12
N LEU A 33 -14.69 -0.69 10.22
CA LEU A 33 -14.90 0.17 9.07
C LEU A 33 -13.73 0.12 8.07
N ASP A 34 -12.49 0.04 8.55
CA ASP A 34 -11.31 -0.10 7.67
C ASP A 34 -11.38 -1.40 6.86
N VAL A 35 -11.72 -2.51 7.52
CA VAL A 35 -11.85 -3.83 6.88
C VAL A 35 -13.03 -3.86 5.89
N VAL A 36 -14.18 -3.27 6.25
CA VAL A 36 -15.32 -3.15 5.33
C VAL A 36 -14.93 -2.31 4.11
N LYS A 37 -14.28 -1.15 4.29
CA LYS A 37 -13.82 -0.33 3.16
C LYS A 37 -12.88 -1.12 2.25
N ALA A 38 -11.91 -1.83 2.82
CA ALA A 38 -10.97 -2.68 2.08
C ALA A 38 -11.73 -3.73 1.25
N TYR A 39 -12.72 -4.41 1.85
CA TYR A 39 -13.57 -5.38 1.18
C TYR A 39 -14.28 -4.81 -0.05
N TYR A 40 -14.96 -3.67 0.08
CA TYR A 40 -15.72 -3.07 -1.03
C TYR A 40 -14.81 -2.53 -2.13
N ILE A 41 -13.68 -1.91 -1.78
CA ILE A 41 -12.70 -1.43 -2.78
C ILE A 41 -12.15 -2.61 -3.58
N LEU A 42 -11.78 -3.69 -2.90
CA LEU A 42 -11.29 -4.91 -3.53
C LEU A 42 -12.33 -5.56 -4.45
N SER A 43 -13.57 -5.66 -3.97
CA SER A 43 -14.66 -6.28 -4.72
C SER A 43 -15.01 -5.48 -5.98
N ASP A 44 -15.09 -4.16 -5.87
CA ASP A 44 -15.33 -3.26 -7.00
C ASP A 44 -14.18 -3.29 -8.02
N TYR A 45 -12.93 -3.37 -7.55
CA TYR A 45 -11.77 -3.53 -8.42
C TYR A 45 -11.86 -4.81 -9.25
N PHE A 46 -12.13 -5.96 -8.63
CA PHE A 46 -12.22 -7.23 -9.35
C PHE A 46 -13.43 -7.31 -10.27
N HIS A 47 -14.55 -6.71 -9.86
CA HIS A 47 -15.71 -6.58 -10.73
C HIS A 47 -15.39 -5.82 -12.01
N LYS A 48 -14.67 -4.69 -11.92
CA LYS A 48 -14.22 -3.90 -13.08
C LYS A 48 -13.25 -4.66 -13.98
N GLU A 49 -12.44 -5.55 -13.40
CA GLU A 49 -11.51 -6.43 -14.12
C GLU A 49 -12.20 -7.64 -14.78
N GLY A 50 -13.52 -7.80 -14.62
CA GLY A 50 -14.29 -8.92 -15.18
C GLY A 50 -14.18 -10.21 -14.37
N GLU A 51 -13.65 -10.16 -13.15
CA GLU A 51 -13.62 -11.30 -12.24
C GLU A 51 -14.97 -11.49 -11.55
N GLN A 52 -15.49 -12.72 -11.59
CA GLN A 52 -16.67 -13.09 -10.83
C GLN A 52 -16.29 -13.25 -9.35
N MET A 53 -16.85 -12.38 -8.51
CA MET A 53 -16.76 -12.40 -7.05
C MET A 53 -18.14 -12.04 -6.49
N CYS A 54 -18.69 -12.90 -5.62
CA CYS A 54 -19.96 -12.61 -4.95
C CYS A 54 -19.69 -11.62 -3.81
N PHE A 55 -20.06 -10.35 -4.01
CA PHE A 55 -19.83 -9.33 -2.99
C PHE A 55 -20.96 -9.29 -1.96
N GLY A 56 -20.61 -9.15 -0.68
CA GLY A 56 -21.55 -9.08 0.43
C GLY A 56 -20.92 -9.54 1.74
N ILE A 57 -21.40 -8.98 2.85
CA ILE A 57 -21.05 -9.47 4.19
C ILE A 57 -22.05 -10.56 4.56
N LYS A 58 -21.55 -11.79 4.71
CA LYS A 58 -22.31 -12.98 5.07
C LYS A 58 -22.82 -12.91 6.50
N ASN A 59 -21.96 -12.50 7.44
CA ASN A 59 -22.32 -12.41 8.85
C ASN A 59 -21.52 -11.33 9.58
N PHE A 60 -22.24 -10.32 10.08
CA PHE A 60 -21.68 -9.21 10.85
C PHE A 60 -20.99 -9.64 12.15
N ASN A 61 -21.51 -10.66 12.84
CA ASN A 61 -20.89 -11.16 14.07
C ASN A 61 -19.56 -11.88 13.78
N LEU A 62 -19.45 -12.57 12.63
CA LEU A 62 -18.19 -13.20 12.21
C LEU A 62 -17.14 -12.15 11.84
N LEU A 63 -17.56 -11.04 11.23
CA LEU A 63 -16.69 -9.89 10.95
C LEU A 63 -16.22 -9.22 12.23
N ALA A 64 -17.15 -8.84 13.12
CA ALA A 64 -16.85 -8.24 14.41
C ALA A 64 -15.90 -9.14 15.22
N SER A 65 -16.18 -10.45 15.26
CA SER A 65 -15.33 -11.44 15.91
C SER A 65 -13.93 -11.49 15.30
N ALA A 66 -13.80 -11.45 13.97
CA ALA A 66 -12.49 -11.49 13.29
C ALA A 66 -11.65 -10.26 13.61
N VAL A 67 -12.25 -9.07 13.60
CA VAL A 67 -11.58 -7.80 13.88
C VAL A 67 -11.21 -7.69 15.36
N ALA A 68 -12.12 -8.08 16.27
CA ALA A 68 -11.93 -7.99 17.71
C ALA A 68 -10.82 -8.91 18.26
N ARG A 69 -10.32 -9.89 17.48
CA ARG A 69 -9.17 -10.73 17.91
C ARG A 69 -7.92 -9.91 18.24
N GLN A 70 -7.78 -8.73 17.64
CA GLN A 70 -6.71 -7.76 17.90
C GLN A 70 -6.82 -7.10 19.29
N GLU A 71 -7.98 -7.17 19.94
CA GLU A 71 -8.31 -6.36 21.12
C GLU A 71 -8.60 -7.24 22.34
N VAL A 72 -8.32 -8.54 22.25
CA VAL A 72 -8.51 -9.48 23.36
C VAL A 72 -7.69 -9.03 24.57
N ALA A 73 -8.37 -8.81 25.69
CA ALA A 73 -7.78 -8.45 26.97
C ALA A 73 -8.48 -9.19 28.11
N PHE A 74 -7.74 -9.43 29.19
CA PHE A 74 -8.24 -10.00 30.43
C PHE A 74 -7.69 -9.18 31.60
N ASP A 75 -8.58 -8.79 32.52
CA ASP A 75 -8.22 -7.97 33.70
C ASP A 75 -7.44 -6.69 33.36
N GLY A 76 -7.85 -6.00 32.29
CA GLY A 76 -7.16 -4.80 31.79
C GLY A 76 -5.84 -5.05 31.08
N HIS A 77 -5.36 -6.30 31.02
CA HIS A 77 -4.14 -6.68 30.32
C HIS A 77 -4.45 -7.23 28.93
N ARG A 78 -3.88 -6.59 27.90
CA ARG A 78 -4.00 -7.08 26.52
C ARG A 78 -3.23 -8.38 26.33
N LYS A 79 -3.86 -9.33 25.65
CA LYS A 79 -3.24 -10.60 25.28
C LYS A 79 -2.11 -10.38 24.26
N TRP A 80 -2.37 -9.54 23.27
CA TRP A 80 -1.43 -9.23 22.19
C TRP A 80 -1.02 -7.76 22.25
N THR A 81 0.29 -7.51 22.30
CA THR A 81 0.85 -6.15 22.43
C THR A 81 1.80 -5.78 21.30
N ASP A 82 2.39 -6.77 20.62
CA ASP A 82 3.24 -6.55 19.46
C ASP A 82 2.41 -6.30 18.19
N GLU A 83 2.86 -5.37 17.35
CA GLU A 83 2.12 -4.95 16.15
C GLU A 83 1.92 -6.09 15.14
N PHE A 84 2.87 -7.02 15.04
CA PHE A 84 2.78 -8.18 14.15
C PHE A 84 1.84 -9.25 14.71
N ASP A 85 1.71 -9.37 16.03
CA ASP A 85 0.71 -10.25 16.65
C ASP A 85 -0.72 -9.72 16.37
N LEU A 86 -0.92 -8.40 16.44
CA LEU A 86 -2.17 -7.77 16.04
C LEU A 86 -2.49 -8.04 14.55
N MET A 87 -1.51 -7.88 13.67
CA MET A 87 -1.68 -8.21 12.25
C MET A 87 -2.02 -9.69 12.05
N ALA A 88 -1.33 -10.59 12.75
CA ALA A 88 -1.53 -12.03 12.66
C ALA A 88 -2.93 -12.45 13.14
N THR A 89 -3.40 -11.92 14.26
CA THR A 89 -4.75 -12.19 14.78
C THR A 89 -5.85 -11.73 13.82
N LEU A 90 -5.71 -10.54 13.24
CA LEU A 90 -6.65 -10.02 12.23
C LEU A 90 -6.67 -10.92 11.00
N VAL A 91 -5.50 -11.23 10.44
CA VAL A 91 -5.37 -12.08 9.25
C VAL A 91 -5.97 -13.45 9.50
N TYR A 92 -5.61 -14.09 10.60
CA TYR A 92 -6.16 -15.39 10.98
C TYR A 92 -7.68 -15.34 11.13
N GLY A 93 -8.20 -14.31 11.82
CA GLY A 93 -9.64 -14.09 11.98
C GLY A 93 -10.36 -13.95 10.64
N LEU A 94 -9.88 -13.08 9.75
CA LEU A 94 -10.52 -12.84 8.45
C LEU A 94 -10.50 -14.07 7.56
N VAL A 95 -9.41 -14.85 7.58
CA VAL A 95 -9.31 -16.08 6.80
C VAL A 95 -10.23 -17.18 7.35
N LYS A 96 -10.30 -17.35 8.68
CA LYS A 96 -11.01 -18.49 9.29
C LYS A 96 -12.49 -18.24 9.58
N ASN A 97 -12.90 -16.99 9.85
CA ASN A 97 -14.27 -16.70 10.26
C ASN A 97 -15.25 -16.66 9.09
N HIS A 98 -14.78 -16.56 7.83
CA HIS A 98 -15.62 -16.51 6.64
C HIS A 98 -16.76 -15.49 6.73
N ALA A 99 -16.42 -14.25 7.09
CA ALA A 99 -17.39 -13.19 7.34
C ALA A 99 -18.03 -12.62 6.06
N PHE A 100 -17.40 -12.82 4.90
CA PHE A 100 -17.85 -12.36 3.59
C PHE A 100 -18.38 -13.52 2.75
N GLU A 101 -19.26 -13.22 1.79
CA GLU A 101 -19.81 -14.20 0.85
C GLU A 101 -18.71 -14.83 -0.01
N ASP A 102 -17.77 -14.02 -0.49
CA ASP A 102 -16.57 -14.41 -1.22
C ASP A 102 -15.44 -13.43 -0.88
N GLY A 103 -14.20 -13.82 -1.16
CA GLY A 103 -13.00 -12.98 -1.08
C GLY A 103 -12.36 -12.92 0.30
N ASN A 104 -12.67 -13.84 1.21
CA ASN A 104 -12.17 -13.79 2.60
C ASN A 104 -10.62 -13.78 2.63
N LYS A 105 -9.99 -14.64 1.83
CA LYS A 105 -8.53 -14.69 1.70
C LYS A 105 -7.94 -13.41 1.10
N ARG A 106 -8.60 -12.87 0.07
CA ARG A 106 -8.17 -11.65 -0.63
C ARG A 106 -8.28 -10.42 0.28
N THR A 107 -9.38 -10.31 1.03
CA THR A 107 -9.59 -9.26 2.01
C THR A 107 -8.63 -9.37 3.19
N ALA A 108 -8.31 -10.58 3.65
CA ALA A 108 -7.29 -10.78 4.67
C ALA A 108 -5.91 -10.29 4.21
N LEU A 109 -5.51 -10.61 2.97
CA LEU A 109 -4.24 -10.11 2.42
C LEU A 109 -4.26 -8.58 2.27
N LEU A 110 -5.32 -8.00 1.72
CA LEU A 110 -5.41 -6.54 1.58
C LEU A 110 -5.42 -5.84 2.95
N ALA A 111 -6.14 -6.38 3.93
CA ALA A 111 -6.16 -5.85 5.29
C ALA A 111 -4.78 -5.92 5.94
N LEU A 112 -4.00 -6.99 5.72
CA LEU A 112 -2.62 -7.08 6.16
C LEU A 112 -1.75 -5.97 5.57
N LEU A 113 -1.84 -5.75 4.25
CA LEU A 113 -1.06 -4.72 3.56
C LEU A 113 -1.41 -3.32 4.07
N LEU A 114 -2.71 -3.03 4.24
CA LEU A 114 -3.18 -1.76 4.82
C LEU A 114 -2.70 -1.58 6.26
N PHE A 115 -2.67 -2.66 7.05
CA PHE A 115 -2.22 -2.60 8.43
C PHE A 115 -0.69 -2.37 8.51
N LEU A 116 0.09 -3.04 7.69
CA LEU A 116 1.53 -2.79 7.55
C LEU A 116 1.80 -1.33 7.17
N ASP A 117 1.10 -0.83 6.15
CA ASP A 117 1.20 0.57 5.72
C ASP A 117 0.87 1.55 6.86
N LYS A 118 -0.26 1.33 7.55
CA LYS A 118 -0.68 2.12 8.74
C LYS A 118 0.39 2.13 9.83
N LYS A 119 1.15 1.04 9.98
CA LYS A 119 2.25 0.93 10.96
C LYS A 119 3.61 1.36 10.40
N GLY A 120 3.65 1.84 9.17
CA GLY A 120 4.87 2.30 8.52
C GLY A 120 5.82 1.16 8.16
N TYR A 121 5.28 0.03 7.73
CA TYR A 121 6.02 -1.11 7.21
C TYR A 121 5.72 -1.32 5.74
N ARG A 122 6.69 -1.89 5.02
CA ARG A 122 6.55 -2.37 3.65
C ARG A 122 7.03 -3.81 3.53
N ILE A 123 6.53 -4.53 2.55
CA ILE A 123 6.96 -5.91 2.26
C ILE A 123 8.24 -5.88 1.43
N VAL A 124 9.20 -6.73 1.78
CA VAL A 124 10.50 -6.85 1.09
C VAL A 124 10.81 -8.28 0.65
N LYS A 125 9.89 -9.21 0.88
CA LYS A 125 9.96 -10.60 0.44
C LYS A 125 9.07 -10.81 -0.78
N PRO A 126 9.30 -11.86 -1.58
CA PRO A 126 8.43 -12.20 -2.71
C PRO A 126 6.97 -12.27 -2.28
N LYS A 127 6.07 -11.66 -3.07
CA LYS A 127 4.62 -11.62 -2.80
C LYS A 127 4.02 -13.01 -2.59
N THR A 128 4.61 -14.02 -3.24
CA THR A 128 4.25 -15.44 -3.10
C THR A 128 4.42 -15.97 -1.67
N GLU A 129 5.30 -15.40 -0.84
CA GLU A 129 5.44 -15.83 0.56
C GLU A 129 4.21 -15.49 1.39
N LEU A 130 3.63 -14.30 1.20
CA LEU A 130 2.40 -13.89 1.88
C LEU A 130 1.20 -14.64 1.33
N GLU A 131 1.13 -14.81 0.01
CA GLU A 131 0.10 -15.62 -0.65
C GLU A 131 0.07 -17.04 -0.07
N ASN A 132 1.22 -17.72 -0.03
CA ASN A 132 1.34 -19.07 0.53
C ASN A 132 0.97 -19.12 2.01
N LEU A 133 1.31 -18.08 2.78
CA LEU A 133 0.91 -17.98 4.18
C LEU A 133 -0.62 -17.95 4.30
N ILE A 134 -1.31 -17.09 3.54
CA ILE A 134 -2.78 -17.00 3.55
C ILE A 134 -3.43 -18.32 3.12
N VAL A 135 -2.93 -18.96 2.06
CA VAL A 135 -3.43 -20.27 1.60
C VAL A 135 -3.32 -21.32 2.71
N ARG A 136 -2.16 -21.40 3.37
CA ARG A 136 -1.92 -22.40 4.43
C ARG A 136 -2.73 -22.11 5.69
N ILE A 137 -2.99 -20.85 6.03
CA ILE A 137 -3.93 -20.50 7.11
C ILE A 137 -5.33 -21.02 6.76
N ALA A 138 -5.80 -20.77 5.54
CA ALA A 138 -7.13 -21.19 5.10
C ALA A 138 -7.26 -22.72 5.17
N ALA A 139 -6.26 -23.44 4.69
CA ALA A 139 -6.22 -24.90 4.62
C ALA A 139 -5.88 -25.61 5.95
N ASN A 140 -5.56 -24.87 7.03
CA ASN A 140 -5.00 -25.41 8.28
C ASN A 140 -3.66 -26.17 8.10
N GLU A 141 -2.84 -25.74 7.15
CA GLU A 141 -1.60 -26.38 6.73
C GLU A 141 -0.35 -25.59 7.20
N LEU A 142 -0.45 -24.91 8.35
CA LEU A 142 0.70 -24.24 8.95
C LEU A 142 1.75 -25.23 9.45
N SER A 143 1.33 -26.43 9.87
CA SER A 143 2.20 -27.52 10.31
C SER A 143 3.16 -28.03 9.23
N ASP A 144 2.82 -27.83 7.96
CA ASP A 144 3.63 -28.27 6.83
C ASP A 144 4.89 -27.41 6.63
N TYR A 145 4.96 -26.24 7.26
CA TYR A 145 6.21 -25.52 7.34
C TYR A 145 7.17 -26.32 8.24
N GLY A 146 8.34 -26.70 7.72
CA GLY A 146 9.36 -27.39 8.54
C GLY A 146 9.86 -26.58 9.75
N SER A 147 9.59 -25.26 9.76
CA SER A 147 9.83 -24.36 10.90
C SER A 147 8.69 -24.33 11.92
N TYR A 148 7.52 -24.90 11.61
CA TYR A 148 6.40 -25.01 12.54
C TYR A 148 6.65 -26.19 13.47
N ARG A 149 6.95 -25.89 14.73
CA ARG A 149 7.33 -26.87 15.75
C ARG A 149 6.49 -26.63 17.00
N PHE A 150 5.19 -26.86 16.88
CA PHE A 150 4.30 -26.82 18.02
C PHE A 150 4.57 -28.02 18.94
N SER A 151 4.66 -27.75 20.24
CA SER A 151 4.69 -28.75 21.29
C SER A 151 3.72 -28.31 22.38
N GLN A 152 2.93 -29.24 22.91
CA GLN A 152 2.07 -28.96 24.06
C GLN A 152 2.95 -28.50 25.23
N GLY A 153 2.60 -27.35 25.82
CA GLY A 153 3.36 -26.66 26.86
C GLY A 153 2.53 -25.50 27.41
N ASP A 154 3.17 -24.37 27.73
CA ASP A 154 2.51 -23.23 28.40
C ASP A 154 1.49 -22.45 27.53
N LYS A 155 1.39 -22.74 26.24
CA LYS A 155 0.54 -22.02 25.29
C LYS A 155 -0.41 -22.95 24.54
N THR A 156 -1.58 -22.43 24.20
CA THR A 156 -2.53 -23.13 23.33
C THR A 156 -1.99 -23.24 21.91
N GLU A 157 -2.48 -24.22 21.14
CA GLU A 157 -2.10 -24.36 19.72
C GLU A 157 -2.51 -23.13 18.91
N ASP A 158 -3.66 -22.53 19.21
CA ASP A 158 -4.13 -21.31 18.56
C ASP A 158 -3.19 -20.13 18.82
N ASP A 159 -2.69 -19.98 20.04
CA ASP A 159 -1.73 -18.92 20.37
C ASP A 159 -0.40 -19.14 19.66
N TYR A 160 0.05 -20.40 19.56
CA TYR A 160 1.23 -20.74 18.78
C TYR A 160 1.05 -20.43 17.28
N LYS A 161 -0.12 -20.71 16.71
CA LYS A 161 -0.43 -20.35 15.31
C LYS A 161 -0.31 -18.84 15.10
N ILE A 162 -0.86 -18.03 16.01
CA ILE A 162 -0.76 -16.57 15.92
C ILE A 162 0.69 -16.12 15.97
N GLU A 163 1.48 -16.60 16.94
CA GLU A 163 2.90 -16.26 17.05
C GLU A 163 3.69 -16.69 15.80
N PHE A 164 3.38 -17.86 15.24
CA PHE A 164 4.00 -18.33 14.01
C PHE A 164 3.67 -17.42 12.82
N ILE A 165 2.40 -17.03 12.65
CA ILE A 165 1.97 -16.11 11.59
C ILE A 165 2.65 -14.75 11.77
N SER A 166 2.69 -14.23 13.01
CA SER A 166 3.35 -12.97 13.38
C SER A 166 4.82 -12.97 12.97
N GLU A 167 5.56 -14.03 13.30
CA GLU A 167 6.95 -14.20 12.90
C GLU A 167 7.15 -14.23 11.38
N ARG A 168 6.23 -14.87 10.64
CA ARG A 168 6.29 -14.89 9.18
C ARG A 168 6.07 -13.49 8.60
N ILE A 169 5.05 -12.76 9.06
CA ILE A 169 4.80 -11.38 8.63
C ILE A 169 5.99 -10.49 8.95
N ARG A 170 6.53 -10.57 10.18
CA ARG A 170 7.70 -9.81 10.63
C ARG A 170 8.91 -10.03 9.73
N LYS A 171 9.20 -11.27 9.35
CA LYS A 171 10.32 -11.62 8.45
C LYS A 171 10.09 -11.17 7.00
N SER A 172 8.84 -10.94 6.62
CA SER A 172 8.47 -10.43 5.29
C SER A 172 8.47 -8.92 5.18
N ALA A 173 8.47 -8.19 6.31
CA ALA A 173 8.32 -6.75 6.36
C ALA A 173 9.60 -6.02 6.83
N LYS A 174 9.75 -4.76 6.40
CA LYS A 174 10.72 -3.80 6.95
C LYS A 174 10.04 -2.48 7.24
N LYS A 175 10.53 -1.77 8.25
CA LYS A 175 10.05 -0.42 8.56
C LYS A 175 10.42 0.52 7.41
N LYS A 176 9.46 1.32 6.95
CA LYS A 176 9.66 2.33 5.91
C LYS A 176 10.72 3.32 6.37
N ASP A 177 11.63 3.65 5.46
CA ASP A 177 12.61 4.69 5.73
C ASP A 177 11.91 6.05 5.62
N LYS A 178 12.07 6.88 6.65
CA LYS A 178 11.54 8.25 6.70
C LYS A 178 12.64 9.31 6.66
N ARG A 179 13.91 8.88 6.55
CA ARG A 179 15.07 9.77 6.61
C ARG A 179 15.25 10.47 5.27
N ILE A 180 15.52 11.77 5.31
CA ILE A 180 15.91 12.52 4.11
C ILE A 180 17.42 12.48 4.03
N TYR A 181 17.95 12.00 2.91
CA TYR A 181 19.39 11.94 2.66
C TYR A 181 19.87 13.20 1.95
N GLN A 182 21.07 13.64 2.30
CA GLN A 182 21.69 14.77 1.63
C GLN A 182 22.20 14.34 0.25
N LEU A 183 21.71 15.00 -0.80
CA LEU A 183 22.09 14.73 -2.18
C LEU A 183 22.80 15.94 -2.79
N THR A 184 23.61 15.72 -3.81
CA THR A 184 24.02 16.79 -4.73
C THR A 184 22.86 17.19 -5.64
N TYR A 185 22.89 18.39 -6.22
CA TYR A 185 21.88 18.81 -7.21
C TYR A 185 21.79 17.84 -8.39
N LYS A 186 22.93 17.26 -8.83
CA LYS A 186 22.99 16.27 -9.90
C LYS A 186 22.28 14.97 -9.52
N GLU A 187 22.52 14.46 -8.31
CA GLU A 187 21.86 13.26 -7.80
C GLU A 187 20.37 13.47 -7.55
N LEU A 188 20.00 14.67 -7.08
CA LEU A 188 18.61 15.06 -6.87
C LEU A 188 17.86 15.12 -8.21
N ASP A 189 18.40 15.80 -9.23
CA ASP A 189 17.80 15.85 -10.56
C ASP A 189 17.66 14.47 -11.20
N LYS A 190 18.71 13.63 -11.09
CA LYS A 190 18.65 12.26 -11.60
C LYS A 190 17.47 11.48 -11.01
N ARG A 191 17.24 11.58 -9.70
CA ARG A 191 16.15 10.89 -9.01
C ARG A 191 14.79 11.50 -9.32
N LEU A 192 14.66 12.82 -9.31
CA LEU A 192 13.43 13.52 -9.66
C LEU A 192 12.91 13.12 -11.05
N ARG A 193 13.82 12.86 -12.00
CA ARG A 193 13.46 12.46 -13.36
C ARG A 193 12.77 11.11 -13.44
N ASN A 194 12.97 10.22 -12.47
CA ASN A 194 12.21 8.97 -12.38
C ASN A 194 10.71 9.21 -12.09
N PHE A 195 10.36 10.42 -11.68
CA PHE A 195 9.00 10.83 -11.32
C PHE A 195 8.51 12.00 -12.20
N ASP A 196 9.02 12.10 -13.43
CA ASP A 196 8.68 13.17 -14.38
C ASP A 196 8.90 14.59 -13.81
N ILE A 197 9.90 14.77 -12.96
CA ILE A 197 10.29 16.06 -12.40
C ILE A 197 11.75 16.34 -12.78
N CYS A 198 12.09 17.59 -13.07
CA CYS A 198 13.47 17.98 -13.32
C CYS A 198 13.83 19.31 -12.69
N LEU A 199 15.13 19.49 -12.47
CA LEU A 199 15.75 20.76 -12.17
C LEU A 199 16.13 21.44 -13.49
N CYS A 200 15.53 22.60 -13.76
CA CYS A 200 15.57 23.26 -15.05
C CYS A 200 15.90 24.76 -14.93
N ASN A 201 16.44 25.36 -16.01
CA ASN A 201 16.68 26.81 -16.13
C ASN A 201 17.53 27.45 -14.99
N PRO A 202 18.77 27.00 -14.74
CA PRO A 202 19.62 27.62 -13.73
C PRO A 202 19.95 29.08 -14.10
N LYS A 203 19.62 30.03 -13.22
CA LYS A 203 19.84 31.47 -13.45
C LYS A 203 19.99 32.23 -12.13
N LYS A 204 20.99 33.13 -12.07
CA LYS A 204 21.24 34.05 -10.94
C LYS A 204 21.30 33.36 -9.55
N GLY A 205 21.92 32.18 -9.47
CA GLY A 205 22.03 31.43 -8.21
C GLY A 205 20.76 30.67 -7.80
N PHE A 206 19.82 30.51 -8.71
CA PHE A 206 18.60 29.71 -8.52
C PHE A 206 18.44 28.68 -9.65
N ILE A 207 17.63 27.66 -9.38
CA ILE A 207 17.20 26.67 -10.36
C ILE A 207 15.71 26.37 -10.13
N ASN A 208 14.98 26.11 -11.21
CA ASN A 208 13.57 25.80 -11.12
C ASN A 208 13.37 24.29 -10.94
N VAL A 209 12.33 23.91 -10.23
CA VAL A 209 11.78 22.56 -10.17
C VAL A 209 10.56 22.54 -11.09
N CYS A 210 10.56 21.60 -12.04
CA CYS A 210 9.63 21.60 -13.17
C CYS A 210 9.05 20.19 -13.33
N LYS A 211 7.71 20.04 -13.45
CA LYS A 211 7.07 18.80 -13.90
C LYS A 211 7.20 18.68 -15.42
N ILE A 212 7.59 17.51 -15.90
CA ILE A 212 7.68 17.15 -17.31
C ILE A 212 6.31 16.61 -17.72
N GLU A 213 5.69 17.24 -18.71
CA GLU A 213 4.42 16.82 -19.29
C GLU A 213 4.66 16.48 -20.77
N PRO A 214 4.16 15.34 -21.27
CA PRO A 214 4.21 15.04 -22.69
C PRO A 214 3.38 16.07 -23.46
N VAL A 215 3.90 16.55 -24.59
CA VAL A 215 3.11 17.36 -25.52
C VAL A 215 2.23 16.41 -26.32
N GLU A 216 0.91 16.50 -26.15
CA GLU A 216 -0.04 15.85 -27.05
C GLU A 216 0.13 16.46 -28.44
N GLU A 217 0.35 15.62 -29.46
CA GLU A 217 0.37 16.07 -30.86
C GLU A 217 -1.05 16.48 -31.28
N GLU A 218 -1.45 17.72 -31.02
CA GLU A 218 -2.61 18.29 -31.72
C GLU A 218 -2.29 18.40 -33.22
N GLU A 219 -3.27 18.11 -34.08
CA GLU A 219 -3.23 17.99 -35.57
C GLU A 219 -2.60 19.17 -36.34
N THR A 220 -2.17 20.22 -35.64
CA THR A 220 -1.45 21.38 -36.18
C THR A 220 -0.07 21.06 -36.75
N SER A 221 0.44 19.83 -36.55
CA SER A 221 1.80 19.41 -36.92
C SER A 221 1.98 18.93 -38.37
N PHE A 222 0.96 18.96 -39.23
CA PHE A 222 1.18 18.64 -40.66
C PHE A 222 1.99 19.75 -41.36
N PHE A 223 1.72 21.02 -41.06
CA PHE A 223 2.43 22.15 -41.65
C PHE A 223 3.82 22.41 -41.01
N LYS A 224 4.04 22.05 -39.74
CA LYS A 224 5.37 22.16 -39.08
C LYS A 224 6.35 21.07 -39.54
N LYS A 225 5.88 19.84 -39.79
CA LYS A 225 6.71 18.72 -40.28
C LYS A 225 7.30 18.96 -41.68
N LEU A 226 6.63 19.76 -42.52
CA LEU A 226 7.09 20.02 -43.89
C LEU A 226 8.33 20.93 -43.95
N PHE A 227 8.59 21.74 -42.91
CA PHE A 227 9.64 22.77 -42.92
C PHE A 227 10.76 22.57 -41.89
N SER A 228 10.70 21.54 -41.04
CA SER A 228 11.71 21.31 -40.00
C SER A 228 12.34 19.91 -40.10
N LYS A 229 13.32 19.76 -40.98
CA LYS A 229 14.29 18.65 -40.92
C LYS A 229 15.32 18.96 -39.84
N LYS A 230 15.05 18.55 -38.59
CA LYS A 230 16.09 18.31 -37.58
C LYS A 230 15.57 17.39 -36.47
N SER A 231 16.21 16.22 -36.37
CA SER A 231 16.34 15.34 -35.20
C SER A 231 15.38 15.55 -34.02
N GLY A 232 14.28 14.81 -34.00
CA GLY A 232 14.03 13.74 -33.02
C GLY A 232 14.12 13.99 -31.51
N GLU A 233 14.05 15.22 -31.01
CA GLU A 233 13.67 15.46 -29.60
C GLU A 233 12.15 15.65 -29.53
N LYS A 234 11.45 14.76 -28.83
CA LYS A 234 10.03 14.98 -28.49
C LYS A 234 9.96 16.30 -27.72
N GLU A 235 9.18 17.27 -28.19
CA GLU A 235 8.96 18.51 -27.44
C GLU A 235 8.32 18.15 -26.10
N GLU A 236 9.00 18.43 -24.99
CA GLU A 236 8.49 18.23 -23.63
C GLU A 236 8.04 19.58 -23.06
N ARG A 237 6.82 19.65 -22.52
CA ARG A 237 6.36 20.83 -21.81
C ARG A 237 6.81 20.76 -20.36
N LYS A 238 7.40 21.84 -19.86
CA LYS A 238 7.85 21.94 -18.46
C LYS A 238 6.93 22.87 -17.68
N LYS A 239 6.18 22.33 -16.73
CA LYS A 239 5.32 23.08 -15.81
C LYS A 239 6.09 23.45 -14.55
N TYR A 240 6.18 24.74 -14.25
CA TYR A 240 6.88 25.23 -13.06
C TYR A 240 6.20 24.80 -11.77
N LEU A 241 6.97 24.29 -10.80
CA LEU A 241 6.50 23.89 -9.47
C LEU A 241 7.06 24.80 -8.37
N ALA A 242 8.37 25.04 -8.40
CA ALA A 242 9.07 25.83 -7.38
C ALA A 242 10.41 26.36 -7.91
N GLN A 243 11.01 27.27 -7.14
CA GLN A 243 12.38 27.73 -7.35
C GLN A 243 13.17 27.51 -6.07
N ILE A 244 14.39 27.00 -6.22
CA ILE A 244 15.29 26.72 -5.11
C ILE A 244 16.65 27.38 -5.34
N SER A 245 17.39 27.62 -4.25
CA SER A 245 18.78 28.08 -4.37
C SER A 245 19.59 27.08 -5.20
N PHE A 246 20.57 27.55 -5.95
CA PHE A 246 21.41 26.71 -6.80
C PHE A 246 22.86 27.13 -6.66
N ARG A 247 23.67 26.21 -6.13
CA ARG A 247 25.11 26.44 -5.87
C ARG A 247 26.01 25.69 -6.85
N GLY A 248 25.44 25.03 -7.85
CA GLY A 248 26.12 24.19 -8.83
C GLY A 248 25.82 22.70 -8.67
N TRP A 249 25.87 21.96 -9.78
CA TRP A 249 25.42 20.57 -9.88
C TRP A 249 26.08 19.60 -8.90
N THR A 250 27.36 19.80 -8.59
CA THR A 250 28.14 18.94 -7.69
C THR A 250 28.01 19.33 -6.21
N LYS A 251 27.34 20.45 -5.90
CA LYS A 251 27.15 20.88 -4.51
C LYS A 251 25.97 20.16 -3.87
N LYS A 252 26.06 19.97 -2.55
CA LYS A 252 24.98 19.39 -1.76
C LYS A 252 23.81 20.36 -1.62
N VAL A 253 22.61 19.81 -1.67
CA VAL A 253 21.35 20.50 -1.36
C VAL A 253 21.09 20.35 0.13
N ASP A 254 20.60 21.40 0.79
CA ASP A 254 20.22 21.31 2.20
C ASP A 254 18.93 20.49 2.37
N LEU A 255 18.78 19.84 3.51
CA LEU A 255 17.65 18.93 3.77
C LEU A 255 16.29 19.66 3.79
N GLY A 256 16.26 20.94 4.17
CA GLY A 256 15.05 21.75 4.15
C GLY A 256 14.56 22.00 2.72
N THR A 257 15.49 22.34 1.83
CA THR A 257 15.23 22.48 0.39
C THR A 257 14.79 21.16 -0.22
N ILE A 258 15.47 20.03 0.04
CA ILE A 258 15.05 18.71 -0.46
C ILE A 258 13.60 18.41 -0.02
N ARG A 259 13.28 18.61 1.27
CA ARG A 259 11.92 18.42 1.78
C ARG A 259 10.89 19.30 1.07
N ASN A 260 11.21 20.57 0.83
CA ASN A 260 10.33 21.49 0.12
C ASN A 260 10.12 21.06 -1.34
N VAL A 261 11.19 20.65 -2.04
CA VAL A 261 11.11 20.13 -3.42
C VAL A 261 10.18 18.92 -3.49
N LEU A 262 10.39 17.93 -2.64
CA LEU A 262 9.56 16.72 -2.61
C LEU A 262 8.09 17.05 -2.32
N SER A 263 7.83 17.94 -1.35
CA SER A 263 6.48 18.38 -1.03
C SER A 263 5.80 19.12 -2.20
N LYS A 264 6.50 20.04 -2.86
CA LYS A 264 5.98 20.81 -4.01
C LYS A 264 5.76 19.94 -5.24
N ALA A 265 6.51 18.85 -5.35
CA ALA A 265 6.40 17.90 -6.42
C ALA A 265 5.46 16.73 -6.10
N GLU A 266 4.75 16.78 -4.96
CA GLU A 266 3.82 15.75 -4.51
C GLU A 266 4.46 14.36 -4.41
N LEU A 267 5.76 14.30 -4.11
CA LEU A 267 6.51 13.07 -3.83
C LEU A 267 6.55 12.84 -2.32
N THR A 268 5.49 12.23 -1.79
CA THR A 268 5.29 12.05 -0.35
C THR A 268 4.81 10.64 -0.04
N GLU A 269 4.82 10.23 1.23
CA GLU A 269 4.24 8.95 1.67
C GLU A 269 2.79 8.80 1.18
N GLY A 270 1.98 9.88 1.22
CA GLY A 270 0.59 9.85 0.77
C GLY A 270 0.39 9.63 -0.73
N THR A 271 1.45 9.79 -1.54
CA THR A 271 1.46 9.47 -2.96
C THR A 271 2.25 8.20 -3.24
N GLY A 272 2.64 7.42 -2.22
CA GLY A 272 3.38 6.16 -2.36
C GLY A 272 4.88 6.31 -2.62
N VAL A 273 5.44 7.52 -2.46
CA VAL A 273 6.87 7.80 -2.58
C VAL A 273 7.46 8.07 -1.19
N ASP A 274 7.97 7.02 -0.54
CA ASP A 274 8.70 7.14 0.73
C ASP A 274 10.20 7.42 0.50
N SER A 275 10.98 7.58 1.59
CA SER A 275 12.42 7.83 1.45
C SER A 275 13.16 6.65 0.83
N GLY A 276 12.70 5.42 1.03
CA GLY A 276 13.27 4.27 0.35
C GLY A 276 13.08 4.37 -1.16
N VAL A 277 11.85 4.63 -1.59
CA VAL A 277 11.48 4.79 -3.00
C VAL A 277 12.29 5.90 -3.65
N PHE A 278 12.41 7.07 -2.99
CA PHE A 278 13.11 8.21 -3.58
C PHE A 278 14.63 8.11 -3.50
N PHE A 279 15.20 7.73 -2.36
CA PHE A 279 16.65 7.78 -2.13
C PHE A 279 17.38 6.49 -2.49
N HIS A 280 16.71 5.34 -2.35
CA HIS A 280 17.29 4.00 -2.50
C HIS A 280 16.74 3.21 -3.70
N ASP A 281 15.96 3.86 -4.58
CA ASP A 281 15.36 3.28 -5.79
C ASP A 281 14.44 2.06 -5.51
N ASP A 282 13.76 2.04 -4.36
CA ASP A 282 12.74 1.03 -4.07
C ASP A 282 11.48 1.23 -4.94
N GLU A 283 10.68 0.18 -5.15
CA GLU A 283 9.44 0.26 -5.94
C GLU A 283 8.38 1.16 -5.23
N PRO A 284 7.75 2.12 -5.94
CA PRO A 284 6.70 2.96 -5.37
C PRO A 284 5.41 2.19 -5.05
N GLU A 285 4.77 2.47 -3.92
CA GLU A 285 3.58 1.73 -3.43
C GLU A 285 2.23 2.21 -4.03
N HIS A 286 2.21 2.68 -5.28
CA HIS A 286 0.97 3.18 -5.88
C HIS A 286 0.03 2.02 -6.25
N GLU A 287 -1.18 2.07 -5.71
CA GLU A 287 -2.26 1.11 -5.88
C GLU A 287 -1.87 -0.31 -5.42
N LEU A 288 -1.77 -0.52 -4.09
CA LEU A 288 -1.56 -1.83 -3.45
C LEU A 288 -2.34 -2.97 -4.12
N ILE A 289 -3.58 -2.71 -4.56
CA ILE A 289 -4.41 -3.71 -5.24
C ILE A 289 -3.87 -4.04 -6.64
N LYS A 290 -3.36 -3.08 -7.41
CA LYS A 290 -2.67 -3.33 -8.68
C LYS A 290 -1.34 -4.04 -8.46
N GLU A 291 -0.56 -3.60 -7.47
CA GLU A 291 0.73 -4.21 -7.15
C GLU A 291 0.58 -5.69 -6.74
N TYR A 292 -0.45 -6.01 -5.95
CA TYR A 292 -0.76 -7.36 -5.46
C TYR A 292 -1.86 -8.05 -6.29
N ARG A 293 -2.13 -7.56 -7.51
CA ARG A 293 -3.20 -8.10 -8.37
C ARG A 293 -3.08 -9.60 -8.55
N ASP A 294 -1.94 -10.09 -8.99
CA ASP A 294 -1.78 -11.52 -9.30
C ASP A 294 -1.87 -12.42 -8.06
N PRO A 295 -1.22 -12.10 -6.91
CA PRO A 295 -1.47 -12.79 -5.65
C PRO A 295 -2.95 -12.79 -5.24
N LEU A 296 -3.63 -11.65 -5.35
CA LEU A 296 -5.04 -11.53 -4.98
C LEU A 296 -5.94 -12.38 -5.91
N ILE A 297 -5.67 -12.43 -7.22
CA ILE A 297 -6.40 -13.29 -8.16
C ILE A 297 -6.29 -14.75 -7.74
N ARG A 298 -5.06 -15.22 -7.46
CA ARG A 298 -4.80 -16.62 -7.06
C ARG A 298 -5.42 -16.99 -5.71
N LEU A 299 -5.71 -16.00 -4.86
CA LEU A 299 -6.43 -16.18 -3.59
C LEU A 299 -7.97 -16.23 -3.74
N LYS A 300 -8.52 -16.43 -4.95
CA LYS A 300 -9.96 -16.68 -5.14
C LYS A 300 -10.45 -17.78 -4.18
N ASP A 301 -11.62 -17.59 -3.58
CA ASP A 301 -12.27 -18.70 -2.88
C ASP A 301 -12.72 -19.73 -3.94
N LYS A 302 -12.40 -21.01 -3.70
CA LYS A 302 -12.74 -22.11 -4.61
C LYS A 302 -14.13 -22.63 -4.28
#